data_AF-A0A918X7C9-F1
#
_entry.id   AF-A0A918X7C9-F1
#
_cell.length_a   1.000
_cell.length_b   1.000
_cell.length_c   1.000
_cell.angle_alpha   90.00
_cell.angle_beta   90.00
_cell.angle_gamma   90.00
#
_symmetry.space_group_name_H-M   'P 1'
#
loop_
_entity.id
_entity.type
_entity.pdbx_description
1 polymer ?
#
loop_
_entity_poly.entity_id
_entity_poly.type
_entity_poly.pdbx_seq_one_letter_code
_entity_poly.pdbx_strand_id
1 'polypeptide(L)'
;MNNGTRINRRAMQLRLYTGIPWTGCLQRVRAASSRTRLISELSSTEQTLLEGLVMSTLAWRKISTLHPWGITHVDPQPDRLVICMEGDVVQQWNPSRTEAKDLVEALLPRSYDRALESGIAGVRAQVEKDKVVLRSLQSPAQVVLDGIEPLRWTQAVKEVEAESADCGLTSWSRAAPDSWYATERSQMTRAWTSAWLYSGVPRRVGLVRTLGIPLLVTGWENPASTAGSRLVLDPHHPALGAPRSAANAQGHRRFARLLADPEWGLPLSVLDEDCHCRPDGSSDQCTTILCSSLGWPGELEVRTIQRHGERLERMKGWGTSGEWKARRKLALRVPSWADRELDRKTGEPRAGRRVSGGAESG
;
A
#
# COMPACT_ATOMS: atom_id res chain seq x y z
N MET A 1 30.67 -13.61 -6.64
CA MET A 1 29.40 -14.04 -6.01
C MET A 1 28.73 -15.02 -6.97
N ASN A 2 28.41 -16.25 -6.57
CA ASN A 2 27.81 -17.25 -7.46
C ASN A 2 26.44 -16.74 -7.99
N ASN A 3 26.12 -17.04 -9.26
CA ASN A 3 24.88 -16.64 -9.93
C ASN A 3 23.62 -17.07 -9.15
N GLY A 4 23.65 -18.27 -8.54
CA GLY A 4 22.56 -18.75 -7.69
C GLY A 4 22.30 -17.87 -6.45
N THR A 5 23.36 -17.31 -5.85
CA THR A 5 23.22 -16.38 -4.71
C THR A 5 22.62 -15.04 -5.14
N ARG A 6 22.95 -14.56 -6.34
CA ARG A 6 22.41 -13.30 -6.88
C ARG A 6 20.92 -13.41 -7.21
N ILE A 7 20.51 -14.50 -7.86
CA ILE A 7 19.10 -14.77 -8.17
C ILE A 7 18.26 -14.83 -6.88
N ASN A 8 18.73 -15.56 -5.87
CA ASN A 8 18.01 -15.67 -4.60
C ASN A 8 17.86 -14.32 -3.90
N ARG A 9 18.92 -13.51 -3.81
CA ARG A 9 18.84 -12.17 -3.20
C ARG A 9 17.86 -11.26 -3.93
N ARG A 10 17.90 -11.25 -5.26
CA ARG A 10 16.99 -10.45 -6.09
C ARG A 10 15.52 -10.91 -5.94
N ALA A 11 15.27 -12.21 -5.82
CA ALA A 11 13.93 -12.73 -5.53
C ALA A 11 13.45 -12.38 -4.11
N MET A 12 14.36 -12.36 -3.12
CA MET A 12 14.05 -11.93 -1.76
C MET A 12 13.71 -10.44 -1.70
N GLN A 13 14.44 -9.61 -2.44
CA GLN A 13 14.13 -8.18 -2.61
C GLN A 13 12.76 -7.99 -3.26
N LEU A 14 12.48 -8.64 -4.39
CA LEU A 14 11.17 -8.54 -5.03
C LEU A 14 10.04 -8.90 -4.05
N ARG A 15 10.18 -10.03 -3.32
CA ARG A 15 9.22 -10.44 -2.29
C ARG A 15 9.06 -9.42 -1.18
N LEU A 16 10.17 -8.82 -0.72
CA LEU A 16 10.15 -7.81 0.34
C LEU A 16 9.32 -6.59 -0.07
N TYR A 17 9.48 -6.13 -1.32
CA TYR A 17 8.81 -4.95 -1.82
C TYR A 17 7.36 -5.22 -2.20
N THR A 18 7.06 -6.31 -2.89
CA THR A 18 5.72 -6.53 -3.48
C THR A 18 4.84 -7.49 -2.68
N GLY A 19 5.43 -8.31 -1.82
CA GLY A 19 4.76 -9.39 -1.10
C GLY A 19 4.56 -10.67 -1.91
N ILE A 20 4.93 -10.71 -3.21
CA ILE A 20 4.72 -11.88 -4.09
C ILE A 20 5.31 -13.15 -3.45
N PRO A 21 4.62 -14.31 -3.55
CA PRO A 21 5.14 -15.59 -3.07
C PRO A 21 6.53 -15.91 -3.62
N TRP A 22 7.35 -16.57 -2.82
CA TRP A 22 8.75 -16.87 -3.15
C TRP A 22 8.93 -17.54 -4.52
N THR A 23 8.07 -18.49 -4.86
CA THR A 23 8.08 -19.21 -6.14
C THR A 23 7.86 -18.26 -7.32
N GLY A 24 6.88 -17.36 -7.22
CA GLY A 24 6.61 -16.32 -8.22
C GLY A 24 7.78 -15.36 -8.38
N CYS A 25 8.40 -14.92 -7.28
CA CYS A 25 9.59 -14.07 -7.33
C CYS A 25 10.76 -14.77 -8.03
N LEU A 26 11.03 -16.03 -7.70
CA LEU A 26 12.11 -16.80 -8.33
C LEU A 26 11.88 -16.97 -9.84
N GLN A 27 10.66 -17.31 -10.25
CA GLN A 27 10.32 -17.47 -11.66
C GLN A 27 10.57 -16.16 -12.42
N ARG A 28 10.10 -15.03 -11.87
CA ARG A 28 10.29 -13.72 -12.51
C ARG A 28 11.75 -13.32 -12.61
N VAL A 29 12.52 -13.50 -11.54
CA VAL A 29 13.95 -13.16 -11.54
C VAL A 29 14.74 -14.01 -12.53
N ARG A 30 14.38 -15.30 -12.69
CA ARG A 30 15.02 -16.19 -13.66
C ARG A 30 14.68 -15.84 -15.11
N ALA A 31 13.44 -15.41 -15.37
CA ALA A 31 13.01 -14.99 -16.70
C ALA A 31 13.53 -13.60 -17.09
N ALA A 32 13.78 -12.73 -16.10
CA ALA A 32 14.22 -11.36 -16.34
C ALA A 32 15.73 -11.25 -16.58
N SER A 33 16.11 -10.34 -17.47
CA SER A 33 17.52 -9.95 -17.60
C SER A 33 18.03 -9.33 -16.28
N SER A 34 19.35 -9.32 -16.10
CA SER A 34 19.96 -8.71 -14.91
C SER A 34 19.77 -7.20 -14.81
N ARG A 35 19.38 -6.53 -15.91
CA ARG A 35 19.19 -5.07 -16.00
C ARG A 35 17.71 -4.65 -15.96
N THR A 36 16.78 -5.59 -16.14
CA THR A 36 15.34 -5.29 -16.12
C THR A 36 14.89 -4.87 -14.73
N ARG A 37 14.20 -3.73 -14.59
CA ARG A 37 13.52 -3.41 -13.33
C ARG A 37 12.38 -4.40 -13.12
N LEU A 38 12.37 -5.04 -11.95
CA LEU A 38 11.39 -6.11 -11.65
C LEU A 38 10.08 -5.58 -11.06
N ILE A 39 10.13 -4.36 -10.55
CA ILE A 39 8.97 -3.54 -10.24
C ILE A 39 8.97 -2.51 -11.37
N SER A 40 8.15 -2.76 -12.39
CA SER A 40 8.04 -1.85 -13.52
C SER A 40 7.68 -0.45 -13.01
N GLU A 41 8.33 0.58 -13.54
CA GLU A 41 7.86 1.95 -13.34
C GLU A 41 6.66 2.22 -14.26
N LEU A 42 5.96 3.31 -13.94
CA LEU A 42 4.81 3.94 -14.62
C LEU A 42 4.57 3.44 -16.06
N SER A 43 3.56 2.58 -16.24
CA SER A 43 3.20 1.93 -17.51
C SER A 43 2.70 2.91 -18.57
N SER A 44 1.88 3.87 -18.15
CA SER A 44 1.39 5.03 -18.90
C SER A 44 0.79 6.03 -17.90
N THR A 45 0.48 7.26 -18.33
CA THR A 45 -0.23 8.22 -17.49
C THR A 45 -1.61 7.69 -17.09
N GLU A 46 -2.35 7.06 -18.01
CA GLU A 46 -3.67 6.52 -17.68
C GLU A 46 -3.60 5.33 -16.71
N GLN A 47 -2.61 4.44 -16.86
CA GLN A 47 -2.41 3.32 -15.94
C GLN A 47 -2.03 3.82 -14.54
N THR A 48 -1.15 4.83 -14.48
CA THR A 48 -0.75 5.47 -13.22
C THR A 48 -1.96 6.10 -12.52
N LEU A 49 -2.81 6.77 -13.28
CA LEU A 49 -4.03 7.40 -12.76
C LEU A 49 -5.01 6.35 -12.23
N LEU A 50 -5.30 5.30 -13.01
CA LEU A 50 -6.20 4.24 -12.59
C LEU A 50 -5.71 3.55 -11.31
N GLU A 51 -4.43 3.17 -11.26
CA GLU A 51 -3.83 2.59 -10.06
C GLU A 51 -3.93 3.54 -8.87
N GLY A 52 -3.63 4.81 -9.08
CA GLY A 52 -3.69 5.81 -8.02
C GLY A 52 -5.10 5.95 -7.44
N LEU A 53 -6.12 6.03 -8.30
CA LEU A 53 -7.53 6.12 -7.91
C LEU A 53 -8.03 4.85 -7.22
N VAL A 54 -7.64 3.67 -7.70
CA VAL A 54 -7.94 2.40 -7.03
C VAL A 54 -7.36 2.43 -5.62
N MET A 55 -6.09 2.81 -5.50
CA MET A 55 -5.39 2.73 -4.23
C MET A 55 -5.82 3.77 -3.21
N SER A 56 -6.17 4.98 -3.64
CA SER A 56 -6.74 5.99 -2.75
C SER A 56 -8.09 5.57 -2.18
N THR A 57 -8.88 4.86 -2.99
CA THR A 57 -10.17 4.32 -2.57
C THR A 57 -9.97 3.17 -1.58
N LEU A 58 -9.03 2.25 -1.87
CA LEU A 58 -8.68 1.14 -0.97
C LEU A 58 -8.05 1.62 0.35
N ALA A 59 -7.57 2.86 0.42
CA ALA A 59 -7.01 3.41 1.64
C ALA A 59 -8.06 3.56 2.77
N TRP A 60 -9.36 3.53 2.43
CA TRP A 60 -10.49 3.69 3.36
C TRP A 60 -11.45 2.49 3.36
N ARG A 61 -10.93 1.28 3.63
CA ARG A 61 -11.75 0.06 3.74
C ARG A 61 -12.78 0.20 4.87
N LYS A 62 -14.04 -0.24 4.64
CA LYS A 62 -15.08 -0.28 5.70
C LYS A 62 -15.09 -1.60 6.47
N ILE A 63 -14.17 -2.50 6.12
CA ILE A 63 -14.00 -3.82 6.72
C ILE A 63 -12.65 -3.93 7.44
N SER A 64 -12.60 -4.84 8.41
CA SER A 64 -11.34 -5.19 9.06
C SER A 64 -10.52 -6.11 8.16
N THR A 65 -9.27 -5.76 7.94
CA THR A 65 -8.34 -6.50 7.08
C THR A 65 -7.09 -6.93 7.84
N LEU A 66 -6.57 -8.14 7.60
CA LEU A 66 -5.34 -8.63 8.24
C LEU A 66 -4.11 -8.01 7.59
N HIS A 67 -4.10 -7.96 6.26
CA HIS A 67 -3.04 -7.31 5.50
C HIS A 67 -3.30 -5.81 5.34
N PRO A 68 -2.26 -4.98 5.12
CA PRO A 68 -2.45 -3.56 4.77
C PRO A 68 -3.44 -3.40 3.62
N TRP A 69 -4.54 -2.68 3.86
CA TRP A 69 -5.65 -2.46 2.92
C TRP A 69 -6.34 -3.73 2.38
N GLY A 70 -6.16 -4.88 3.03
CA GLY A 70 -6.65 -6.17 2.52
C GLY A 70 -5.80 -6.74 1.38
N ILE A 71 -4.61 -6.19 1.12
CA ILE A 71 -3.76 -6.61 0.00
C ILE A 71 -2.71 -7.61 0.48
N THR A 72 -2.81 -8.87 0.04
CA THR A 72 -1.83 -9.92 0.36
C THR A 72 -0.51 -9.69 -0.37
N HIS A 73 -0.56 -9.28 -1.63
CA HIS A 73 0.57 -8.89 -2.44
C HIS A 73 0.10 -8.16 -3.70
N VAL A 74 1.03 -7.47 -4.34
CA VAL A 74 0.83 -6.90 -5.67
C VAL A 74 1.79 -7.54 -6.65
N ASP A 75 1.34 -7.69 -7.88
CA ASP A 75 2.15 -8.11 -8.99
C ASP A 75 2.12 -7.02 -10.08
N PRO A 76 3.13 -6.12 -10.07
CA PRO A 76 3.29 -5.11 -11.11
C PRO A 76 3.72 -5.78 -12.41
N GLN A 77 2.90 -5.61 -13.45
CA GLN A 77 3.20 -6.03 -14.82
C GLN A 77 3.46 -4.78 -15.68
N PRO A 78 4.04 -4.93 -16.88
CA PRO A 78 4.29 -3.79 -17.77
C PRO A 78 3.00 -3.03 -18.14
N ASP A 79 1.91 -3.76 -18.40
CA ASP A 79 0.65 -3.26 -18.94
C ASP A 79 -0.49 -3.15 -17.91
N ARG A 80 -0.27 -3.62 -16.68
CA ARG A 80 -1.30 -3.68 -15.63
C ARG A 80 -0.73 -3.85 -14.24
N LEU A 81 -1.56 -3.60 -13.24
CA LEU A 81 -1.31 -4.01 -11.87
C LEU A 81 -2.25 -5.15 -11.49
N VAL A 82 -1.69 -6.25 -10.98
CA VAL A 82 -2.50 -7.29 -10.34
C VAL A 82 -2.42 -7.07 -8.83
N ILE A 83 -3.56 -6.93 -8.17
CA ILE A 83 -3.67 -6.75 -6.73
C ILE A 83 -4.34 -8.02 -6.19
N CYS A 84 -3.61 -8.80 -5.39
CA CYS A 84 -4.17 -9.98 -4.78
C CYS A 84 -4.75 -9.61 -3.40
N MET A 85 -6.06 -9.61 -3.34
CA MET A 85 -6.84 -9.33 -2.14
C MET A 85 -6.82 -10.54 -1.21
N GLU A 86 -6.98 -10.30 0.07
CA GLU A 86 -7.27 -11.38 1.02
C GLU A 86 -8.73 -11.82 0.89
N GLY A 87 -9.01 -13.06 1.27
CA GLY A 87 -10.39 -13.54 1.37
C GLY A 87 -11.07 -13.00 2.63
N ASP A 88 -12.39 -13.19 2.70
CA ASP A 88 -13.19 -12.81 3.87
C ASP A 88 -12.61 -13.41 5.16
N VAL A 89 -12.36 -12.56 6.15
CA VAL A 89 -11.89 -13.00 7.47
C VAL A 89 -13.07 -13.67 8.16
N VAL A 90 -12.88 -14.91 8.61
CA VAL A 90 -13.94 -15.78 9.19
C VAL A 90 -14.73 -15.12 10.35
N GLN A 91 -14.18 -14.08 10.98
CA GLN A 91 -14.72 -13.43 12.17
C GLN A 91 -14.85 -11.91 12.00
N GLN A 92 -15.31 -11.46 10.83
CA GLN A 92 -15.65 -10.05 10.64
C GLN A 92 -16.76 -9.61 11.62
N TRP A 93 -16.59 -8.41 12.20
CA TRP A 93 -17.59 -7.77 13.06
C TRP A 93 -18.97 -7.69 12.41
N ASN A 94 -19.00 -7.50 11.09
CA ASN A 94 -20.22 -7.53 10.30
C ASN A 94 -20.10 -8.57 9.17
N PRO A 95 -20.66 -9.78 9.34
CA PRO A 95 -20.61 -10.84 8.33
C PRO A 95 -21.28 -10.48 7.00
N SER A 96 -22.17 -9.48 6.98
CA SER A 96 -22.78 -9.00 5.74
C SER A 96 -21.85 -8.12 4.89
N ARG A 97 -20.69 -7.72 5.43
CA ARG A 97 -19.71 -6.86 4.78
C ARG A 97 -18.52 -7.68 4.30
N THR A 98 -18.70 -8.34 3.16
CA THR A 98 -17.64 -9.13 2.51
C THR A 98 -16.62 -8.23 1.80
N GLU A 99 -15.44 -8.77 1.52
CA GLU A 99 -14.38 -8.14 0.73
C GLU A 99 -14.91 -7.70 -0.64
N ALA A 100 -15.66 -8.59 -1.32
CA ALA A 100 -16.26 -8.30 -2.62
C ALA A 100 -17.25 -7.13 -2.53
N LYS A 101 -18.11 -7.09 -1.51
CA LYS A 101 -19.07 -6.00 -1.30
C LYS A 101 -18.38 -4.68 -1.00
N ASP A 102 -17.39 -4.67 -0.11
CA ASP A 102 -16.62 -3.47 0.20
C ASP A 102 -15.87 -2.94 -1.03
N LEU A 103 -15.31 -3.82 -1.86
CA LEU A 103 -14.65 -3.43 -3.11
C LEU A 103 -15.63 -2.88 -4.15
N VAL A 104 -16.79 -3.51 -4.35
CA VAL A 104 -17.82 -3.02 -5.27
C VAL A 104 -18.30 -1.63 -4.87
N GLU A 105 -18.60 -1.42 -3.59
CA GLU A 105 -19.01 -0.10 -3.09
C GLU A 105 -17.92 0.97 -3.25
N ALA A 106 -16.68 0.58 -2.99
CA ALA A 106 -15.55 1.48 -3.04
C ALA A 106 -15.22 1.88 -4.49
N LEU A 107 -15.20 0.92 -5.42
CA LEU A 107 -14.60 1.09 -6.74
C LEU A 107 -15.59 1.45 -7.84
N LEU A 108 -16.83 0.94 -7.79
CA LEU A 108 -17.78 1.13 -8.89
C LEU A 108 -18.53 2.46 -8.79
N PRO A 109 -18.56 3.28 -9.87
CA PRO A 109 -19.16 4.59 -9.83
C PRO A 109 -20.68 4.52 -9.66
N ARG A 110 -21.16 5.30 -8.70
CA ARG A 110 -22.58 5.47 -8.37
C ARG A 110 -22.92 6.94 -8.24
N SER A 111 -24.13 7.31 -8.64
CA SER A 111 -24.57 8.71 -8.59
C SER A 111 -25.88 8.91 -7.86
N TYR A 112 -25.98 10.04 -7.19
CA TYR A 112 -27.22 10.67 -6.76
C TYR A 112 -27.43 11.94 -7.57
N ASP A 113 -28.64 12.17 -8.12
CA ASP A 113 -28.95 13.39 -8.89
C ASP A 113 -27.87 13.79 -9.93
N ARG A 114 -27.38 12.79 -10.67
CA ARG A 114 -26.31 12.93 -11.69
C ARG A 114 -24.94 13.36 -11.15
N ALA A 115 -24.74 13.57 -9.85
CA ALA A 115 -23.43 13.78 -9.23
C ALA A 115 -22.84 12.43 -8.79
N LEU A 116 -21.53 12.22 -9.01
CA LEU A 116 -20.86 11.03 -8.45
C LEU A 116 -20.90 11.13 -6.91
N GLU A 117 -21.46 10.12 -6.29
CA GLU A 117 -21.55 9.99 -4.83
C GLU A 117 -20.43 9.11 -4.28
N SER A 118 -20.08 8.04 -5.02
CA SER A 118 -19.05 7.10 -4.63
C SER A 118 -18.51 6.34 -5.84
N GLY A 119 -17.38 5.65 -5.66
CA GLY A 119 -16.72 4.92 -6.73
C GLY A 119 -15.68 5.76 -7.46
N ILE A 120 -15.07 5.16 -8.48
CA ILE A 120 -14.10 5.83 -9.34
C ILE A 120 -14.76 6.18 -10.66
N ALA A 121 -14.81 7.48 -10.97
CA ALA A 121 -15.31 7.98 -12.25
C ALA A 121 -14.60 7.30 -13.43
N GLY A 122 -15.39 6.76 -14.35
CA GLY A 122 -14.93 6.12 -15.57
C GLY A 122 -14.49 4.67 -15.40
N VAL A 123 -14.51 4.13 -14.19
CA VAL A 123 -14.13 2.73 -13.96
C VAL A 123 -15.30 1.80 -14.27
N ARG A 124 -15.00 0.71 -14.94
CA ARG A 124 -15.90 -0.41 -15.21
C ARG A 124 -15.21 -1.69 -14.76
N ALA A 125 -15.99 -2.64 -14.26
CA ALA A 125 -15.48 -3.95 -13.87
C ALA A 125 -16.10 -5.04 -14.73
N GLN A 126 -15.26 -5.99 -15.14
CA GLN A 126 -15.67 -7.19 -15.88
C GLN A 126 -14.99 -8.41 -15.27
N VAL A 127 -15.65 -9.56 -15.36
CA VAL A 127 -15.03 -10.85 -15.00
C VAL A 127 -14.41 -11.44 -16.25
N GLU A 128 -13.10 -11.70 -16.22
CA GLU A 128 -12.35 -12.31 -17.32
C GLU A 128 -11.43 -13.40 -16.79
N LYS A 129 -11.51 -14.60 -17.38
CA LYS A 129 -10.66 -15.74 -17.01
C LYS A 129 -10.58 -15.93 -15.49
N ASP A 130 -11.75 -15.90 -14.85
CA ASP A 130 -11.93 -16.03 -13.40
C ASP A 130 -11.28 -14.95 -12.54
N LYS A 131 -11.03 -13.76 -13.11
CA LYS A 131 -10.53 -12.59 -12.38
C LYS A 131 -11.42 -11.38 -12.59
N VAL A 132 -11.47 -10.50 -11.61
CA VAL A 132 -12.13 -9.20 -11.76
C VAL A 132 -11.14 -8.23 -12.37
N VAL A 133 -11.49 -7.64 -13.51
CA VAL A 133 -10.68 -6.66 -14.23
C VAL A 133 -11.37 -5.32 -14.20
N LEU A 134 -10.72 -4.34 -13.59
CA LEU A 134 -11.11 -2.93 -13.60
C LEU A 134 -10.47 -2.26 -14.81
N ARG A 135 -11.25 -1.50 -15.57
CA ARG A 135 -10.78 -0.70 -16.70
C ARG A 135 -11.26 0.72 -16.59
N SER A 136 -10.42 1.64 -17.04
CA SER A 136 -10.84 3.02 -17.30
C SER A 136 -11.46 3.11 -18.69
N LEU A 137 -12.64 3.73 -18.80
CA LEU A 137 -13.29 3.96 -20.09
C LEU A 137 -12.38 4.68 -21.08
N GLN A 138 -12.38 4.21 -22.34
CA GLN A 138 -11.59 4.79 -23.44
C GLN A 138 -10.07 4.80 -23.17
N SER A 139 -9.60 3.92 -22.28
CA SER A 139 -8.19 3.79 -21.92
C SER A 139 -7.78 2.30 -21.93
N PRO A 140 -6.53 1.97 -22.31
CA PRO A 140 -6.00 0.62 -22.18
C PRO A 140 -5.67 0.26 -20.72
N ALA A 141 -5.75 1.22 -19.80
CA ALA A 141 -5.40 1.04 -18.39
C ALA A 141 -6.30 -0.02 -17.73
N GLN A 142 -5.66 -0.94 -17.01
CA GLN A 142 -6.36 -2.02 -16.31
C GLN A 142 -5.71 -2.38 -14.97
N VAL A 143 -6.56 -2.70 -13.99
CA VAL A 143 -6.15 -3.27 -12.70
C VAL A 143 -6.91 -4.58 -12.51
N VAL A 144 -6.20 -5.64 -12.18
CA VAL A 144 -6.79 -6.96 -11.94
C VAL A 144 -6.88 -7.19 -10.45
N LEU A 145 -8.08 -7.46 -9.93
CA LEU A 145 -8.28 -7.92 -8.56
C LEU A 145 -8.27 -9.45 -8.58
N ASP A 146 -7.26 -10.01 -7.92
CA ASP A 146 -7.09 -11.45 -7.71
C ASP A 146 -7.47 -11.80 -6.26
N GLY A 147 -7.76 -13.07 -5.99
CA GLY A 147 -8.22 -13.53 -4.67
C GLY A 147 -9.70 -13.26 -4.37
N ILE A 148 -10.42 -12.58 -5.27
CA ILE A 148 -11.88 -12.40 -5.20
C ILE A 148 -12.55 -13.41 -6.11
N GLU A 149 -13.42 -14.25 -5.53
CA GLU A 149 -14.18 -15.22 -6.31
C GLU A 149 -15.17 -14.52 -7.26
N PRO A 150 -15.16 -14.84 -8.58
CA PRO A 150 -16.01 -14.15 -9.55
C PRO A 150 -17.51 -14.20 -9.27
N LEU A 151 -17.99 -15.31 -8.73
CA LEU A 151 -19.40 -15.47 -8.32
C LEU A 151 -19.74 -14.53 -7.17
N ARG A 152 -18.86 -14.41 -6.16
CA ARG A 152 -19.04 -13.46 -5.05
C ARG A 152 -19.01 -12.02 -5.51
N TRP A 153 -18.11 -11.67 -6.44
CA TRP A 153 -18.10 -10.34 -7.05
C TRP A 153 -19.44 -10.03 -7.73
N THR A 154 -19.91 -10.94 -8.59
CA THR A 154 -21.16 -10.75 -9.33
C THR A 154 -22.36 -10.63 -8.39
N GLN A 155 -22.40 -11.42 -7.32
CA GLN A 155 -23.42 -11.31 -6.29
C GLN A 155 -23.33 -9.96 -5.55
N ALA A 156 -22.14 -9.55 -5.12
CA ALA A 156 -21.92 -8.28 -4.46
C ALA A 156 -22.36 -7.08 -5.31
N VAL A 157 -22.11 -7.11 -6.64
CA VAL A 157 -22.62 -6.09 -7.56
C VAL A 157 -24.14 -6.00 -7.49
N LYS A 158 -24.86 -7.13 -7.57
CA LYS A 158 -26.33 -7.15 -7.50
C LYS A 158 -26.86 -6.63 -6.17
N GLU A 159 -26.25 -7.05 -5.06
CA GLU A 159 -26.64 -6.62 -3.71
C GLU A 159 -26.44 -5.12 -3.53
N VAL A 160 -25.26 -4.59 -3.87
CA VAL A 160 -24.97 -3.16 -3.76
C VAL A 160 -25.85 -2.34 -4.70
N GLU A 161 -26.16 -2.84 -5.90
CA GLU A 161 -27.09 -2.17 -6.81
C GLU A 161 -28.51 -2.08 -6.24
N ALA A 162 -29.01 -3.18 -5.64
CA ALA A 162 -30.33 -3.18 -5.01
C ALA A 162 -30.38 -2.18 -3.83
N GLU A 163 -29.39 -2.22 -2.94
CA GLU A 163 -29.28 -1.29 -1.80
C GLU A 163 -29.14 0.17 -2.25
N SER A 164 -28.40 0.39 -3.33
CA SER A 164 -28.22 1.72 -3.92
C SER A 164 -29.54 2.24 -4.49
N ALA A 165 -30.30 1.39 -5.20
CA ALA A 165 -31.59 1.75 -5.78
C ALA A 165 -32.62 2.15 -4.70
N ASP A 166 -32.63 1.46 -3.57
CA ASP A 166 -33.49 1.80 -2.41
C ASP A 166 -33.19 3.21 -1.85
N CYS A 167 -31.96 3.69 -2.05
CA CYS A 167 -31.50 5.03 -1.66
C CYS A 167 -31.53 6.05 -2.80
N GLY A 168 -32.09 5.71 -3.97
CA GLY A 168 -32.12 6.58 -5.15
C GLY A 168 -30.77 6.74 -5.87
N LEU A 169 -29.78 5.91 -5.54
CA LEU A 169 -28.48 5.88 -6.20
C LEU A 169 -28.52 5.01 -7.46
N THR A 170 -27.95 5.53 -8.56
CA THR A 170 -27.86 4.81 -9.84
C THR A 170 -26.43 4.34 -10.09
N SER A 171 -26.26 3.06 -10.45
CA SER A 171 -24.99 2.49 -10.91
C SER A 171 -24.70 2.92 -12.36
N TRP A 172 -23.65 3.72 -12.56
CA TRP A 172 -23.24 4.17 -13.91
C TRP A 172 -22.70 3.02 -14.76
N SER A 173 -22.03 2.07 -14.12
CA SER A 173 -21.44 0.91 -14.79
C SER A 173 -22.48 0.05 -15.53
N ARG A 174 -23.73 0.04 -15.05
CA ARG A 174 -24.83 -0.70 -15.66
C ARG A 174 -25.60 0.12 -16.70
N ALA A 175 -25.85 1.39 -16.39
CA ALA A 175 -26.69 2.24 -17.25
C ALA A 175 -25.93 2.76 -18.50
N ALA A 176 -24.61 2.89 -18.44
CA ALA A 176 -23.76 3.18 -19.59
C ALA A 176 -22.42 2.42 -19.48
N PRO A 177 -22.40 1.12 -19.84
CA PRO A 177 -21.21 0.27 -19.69
C PRO A 177 -20.02 0.76 -20.52
N ASP A 178 -20.28 1.31 -21.71
CA ASP A 178 -19.24 1.71 -22.67
C ASP A 178 -19.20 3.22 -22.93
N SER A 179 -19.79 4.04 -22.05
CA SER A 179 -19.89 5.48 -22.28
C SER A 179 -19.78 6.29 -20.99
N TRP A 180 -19.19 7.47 -21.14
CA TRP A 180 -19.06 8.45 -20.07
C TRP A 180 -20.39 9.15 -19.81
N TYR A 181 -20.71 9.36 -18.54
CA TYR A 181 -21.64 10.43 -18.16
C TYR A 181 -20.93 11.79 -18.21
N ALA A 182 -21.66 12.85 -18.54
CA ALA A 182 -21.09 14.21 -18.62
C ALA A 182 -20.43 14.64 -17.29
N THR A 183 -21.03 14.28 -16.16
CA THR A 183 -20.54 14.55 -14.80
C THR A 183 -19.39 13.62 -14.39
N GLU A 184 -19.32 12.40 -14.94
CA GLU A 184 -18.19 11.48 -14.73
C GLU A 184 -16.91 12.05 -15.35
N ARG A 185 -17.02 12.62 -16.55
CA ARG A 185 -15.89 13.19 -17.29
C ARG A 185 -15.27 14.40 -16.59
N SER A 186 -16.09 15.27 -15.99
CA SER A 186 -15.59 16.47 -15.31
C SER A 186 -14.84 16.18 -14.01
N GLN A 187 -15.06 15.02 -13.40
CA GLN A 187 -14.32 14.61 -12.20
C GLN A 187 -12.96 14.00 -12.54
N MET A 188 -12.84 13.37 -13.70
CA MET A 188 -11.58 12.76 -14.14
C MET A 188 -10.52 13.79 -14.56
N THR A 189 -10.93 14.99 -14.98
CA THR A 189 -10.04 16.05 -15.47
C THR A 189 -9.30 16.81 -14.37
N ARG A 190 -9.61 16.59 -13.08
CA ARG A 190 -8.75 17.07 -11.99
C ARG A 190 -7.47 16.25 -12.01
N ALA A 191 -6.45 16.76 -12.70
CA ALA A 191 -5.13 16.16 -12.80
C ALA A 191 -4.64 15.78 -11.39
N TRP A 192 -4.62 14.49 -11.11
CA TRP A 192 -3.95 13.93 -9.95
C TRP A 192 -2.45 14.01 -10.19
N THR A 193 -1.90 15.20 -9.96
CA THR A 193 -0.48 15.49 -10.14
C THR A 193 0.40 14.55 -9.31
N SER A 194 -0.10 14.09 -8.16
CA SER A 194 0.54 13.09 -7.30
C SER A 194 0.22 11.63 -7.64
N ALA A 195 -0.47 11.31 -8.75
CA ALA A 195 -0.90 9.94 -9.07
C ALA A 195 0.26 8.93 -9.08
N TRP A 196 1.47 9.37 -9.44
CA TRP A 196 2.67 8.55 -9.41
C TRP A 196 3.01 8.03 -8.00
N LEU A 197 2.71 8.77 -6.93
CA LEU A 197 2.87 8.31 -5.55
C LEU A 197 1.81 7.24 -5.21
N TYR A 198 0.56 7.51 -5.56
CA TYR A 198 -0.57 6.62 -5.29
C TYR A 198 -0.51 5.31 -6.09
N SER A 199 0.14 5.30 -7.25
CA SER A 199 0.48 4.07 -7.99
C SER A 199 1.77 3.43 -7.46
N GLY A 200 2.79 4.24 -7.20
CA GLY A 200 4.14 3.78 -6.89
C GLY A 200 4.28 3.14 -5.50
N VAL A 201 3.64 3.70 -4.48
CA VAL A 201 3.68 3.19 -3.10
C VAL A 201 3.01 1.81 -3.02
N PRO A 202 1.80 1.60 -3.58
CA PRO A 202 1.13 0.31 -3.48
C PRO A 202 1.77 -0.79 -4.29
N ARG A 203 2.45 -0.49 -5.40
CA ARG A 203 3.37 -1.43 -6.09
C ARG A 203 4.45 -1.98 -5.15
N ARG A 204 4.66 -1.35 -4.00
CA ARG A 204 5.63 -1.70 -2.95
C ARG A 204 4.96 -1.99 -1.60
N VAL A 205 3.69 -2.44 -1.61
CA VAL A 205 2.88 -2.71 -0.39
C VAL A 205 3.55 -3.67 0.60
N GLY A 206 4.43 -4.57 0.13
CA GLY A 206 5.18 -5.48 0.99
C GLY A 206 6.04 -4.75 2.02
N LEU A 207 6.55 -3.56 1.67
CA LEU A 207 7.35 -2.73 2.57
C LEU A 207 6.58 -2.29 3.82
N VAL A 208 5.26 -2.11 3.74
CA VAL A 208 4.44 -1.68 4.89
C VAL A 208 4.57 -2.67 6.05
N ARG A 209 4.79 -3.96 5.75
CA ARG A 209 4.97 -5.02 6.76
C ARG A 209 6.34 -4.98 7.44
N THR A 210 7.28 -4.16 6.96
CA THR A 210 8.59 -3.97 7.59
C THR A 210 8.56 -3.00 8.76
N LEU A 211 7.49 -2.19 8.87
CA LEU A 211 7.28 -1.24 9.97
C LEU A 211 6.93 -1.95 11.28
N GLY A 212 6.38 -3.16 11.22
CA GLY A 212 6.00 -3.94 12.39
C GLY A 212 4.80 -4.84 12.15
N ILE A 213 4.06 -5.14 13.22
CA ILE A 213 2.80 -5.89 13.15
C ILE A 213 1.71 -4.92 12.67
N PRO A 214 1.13 -5.08 11.47
CA PRO A 214 0.12 -4.15 10.95
C PRO A 214 -1.18 -4.31 11.74
N LEU A 215 -1.57 -3.29 12.50
CA LEU A 215 -2.84 -3.29 13.23
C LEU A 215 -3.95 -2.66 12.39
N LEU A 216 -3.66 -1.51 11.79
CA LEU A 216 -4.48 -0.79 10.85
C LEU A 216 -3.53 -0.05 9.90
N VAL A 217 -3.89 0.01 8.63
CA VAL A 217 -3.22 0.86 7.66
C VAL A 217 -4.33 1.57 6.91
N THR A 218 -4.40 2.89 7.08
CA THR A 218 -5.28 3.76 6.30
C THR A 218 -4.40 4.78 5.57
N GLY A 219 -5.01 5.50 4.64
CA GLY A 219 -4.38 6.66 4.07
C GLY A 219 -5.38 7.62 3.46
N TRP A 220 -4.97 8.87 3.31
CA TRP A 220 -5.85 9.89 2.76
C TRP A 220 -5.07 10.96 2.05
N GLU A 221 -5.83 11.67 1.22
CA GLU A 221 -5.35 12.86 0.55
C GLU A 221 -5.54 14.06 1.47
N ASN A 222 -4.47 14.80 1.70
CA ASN A 222 -4.56 16.16 2.21
C ASN A 222 -4.29 17.12 1.04
N PRO A 223 -5.24 18.00 0.67
CA PRO A 223 -4.98 19.04 -0.31
C PRO A 223 -3.84 19.92 0.20
N ALA A 224 -2.65 19.85 -0.40
CA ALA A 224 -1.59 20.78 -0.05
C ALA A 224 -1.87 22.14 -0.69
N SER A 225 -1.51 23.21 0.01
CA SER A 225 -1.72 24.58 -0.48
C SER A 225 -0.82 24.96 -1.66
N THR A 226 0.24 24.19 -1.99
CA THR A 226 1.21 24.58 -3.03
C THR A 226 1.91 23.46 -3.82
N ALA A 227 2.01 22.21 -3.31
CA ALA A 227 2.90 21.17 -3.89
C ALA A 227 2.19 19.95 -4.51
N GLY A 228 0.86 19.97 -4.62
CA GLY A 228 0.06 18.82 -5.02
C GLY A 228 -0.44 17.99 -3.83
N SER A 229 -1.22 16.95 -4.10
CA SER A 229 -1.87 16.11 -3.09
C SER A 229 -0.86 15.40 -2.18
N ARG A 230 -1.04 15.48 -0.86
CA ARG A 230 -0.24 14.74 0.12
C ARG A 230 -0.91 13.40 0.44
N LEU A 231 -0.22 12.29 0.17
CA LEU A 231 -0.64 10.95 0.59
C LEU A 231 -0.16 10.72 2.02
N VAL A 232 -1.08 10.57 2.97
CA VAL A 232 -0.74 10.16 4.34
C VAL A 232 -0.89 8.65 4.46
N LEU A 233 0.13 7.95 4.94
CA LEU A 233 0.04 6.56 5.39
C LEU A 233 -0.01 6.55 6.90
N ASP A 234 -1.01 5.92 7.49
CA ASP A 234 -1.17 5.85 8.94
C ASP A 234 -1.14 4.39 9.45
N PRO A 235 0.06 3.78 9.48
CA PRO A 235 0.21 2.42 9.93
C PRO A 235 0.35 2.36 11.47
N HIS A 236 -0.59 1.67 12.10
CA HIS A 236 -0.59 1.41 13.54
C HIS A 236 0.20 0.14 13.87
N HIS A 237 1.10 0.22 14.84
CA HIS A 237 1.95 -0.90 15.27
C HIS A 237 2.09 -0.96 16.80
N PRO A 238 2.31 -2.16 17.39
CA PRO A 238 2.65 -2.26 18.80
C PRO A 238 4.06 -1.73 19.06
N ALA A 239 4.23 -1.07 20.20
CA ALA A 239 5.55 -0.93 20.80
C ALA A 239 6.08 -2.34 21.16
N LEU A 240 7.06 -2.86 20.41
CA LEU A 240 7.70 -4.12 20.75
C LEU A 240 8.55 -3.91 22.01
N GLY A 241 8.22 -4.61 23.10
CA GLY A 241 8.84 -4.49 24.44
C GLY A 241 10.32 -4.89 24.56
N ALA A 242 11.12 -4.73 23.51
CA ALA A 242 12.56 -4.58 23.68
C ALA A 242 12.83 -3.28 24.46
N PRO A 243 13.97 -3.15 25.19
CA PRO A 243 14.36 -1.86 25.74
C PRO A 243 14.23 -0.82 24.63
N ARG A 244 13.49 0.29 24.87
CA ARG A 244 13.10 1.37 23.94
C ARG A 244 14.31 2.02 23.21
N SER A 245 15.09 1.22 22.49
CA SER A 245 16.43 1.49 22.00
C SER A 245 16.56 0.88 20.61
N ALA A 246 16.91 1.73 19.64
CA ALA A 246 17.28 1.44 18.26
C ALA A 246 16.27 0.71 17.35
N ALA A 247 15.55 -0.33 17.79
CA ALA A 247 14.78 -1.21 16.90
C ALA A 247 13.55 -0.54 16.25
N ASN A 248 12.78 0.27 17.01
CA ASN A 248 11.61 0.97 16.46
C ASN A 248 11.98 2.24 15.70
N ALA A 249 12.99 3.00 16.17
CA ALA A 249 13.56 4.14 15.44
C ALA A 249 14.15 3.73 14.10
N GLN A 250 14.68 2.50 14.01
CA GLN A 250 15.10 1.93 12.74
C GLN A 250 13.92 1.53 11.84
N GLY A 251 12.73 1.26 12.37
CA GLY A 251 11.58 0.77 11.57
C GLY A 251 11.11 1.76 10.51
N HIS A 252 10.70 2.96 10.92
CA HIS A 252 10.19 3.98 10.00
C HIS A 252 11.30 4.56 9.10
N ARG A 253 12.51 4.80 9.64
CA ARG A 253 13.69 5.20 8.85
C ARG A 253 14.07 4.16 7.81
N ARG A 254 14.11 2.88 8.18
CA ARG A 254 14.38 1.78 7.24
C ARG A 254 13.29 1.69 6.17
N PHE A 255 12.03 1.86 6.54
CA PHE A 255 10.93 1.90 5.57
C PHE A 255 11.12 3.05 4.57
N ALA A 256 11.40 4.26 5.03
CA ALA A 256 11.68 5.41 4.17
C ALA A 256 12.86 5.14 3.22
N ARG A 257 13.96 4.59 3.74
CA ARG A 257 15.15 4.22 2.94
C ARG A 257 14.89 3.10 1.93
N LEU A 258 14.11 2.08 2.29
CA LEU A 258 13.67 1.03 1.37
C LEU A 258 12.79 1.62 0.27
N LEU A 259 11.83 2.47 0.65
CA LEU A 259 10.93 3.12 -0.29
C LEU A 259 11.66 4.09 -1.21
N ALA A 260 12.79 4.67 -0.79
CA ALA A 260 13.67 5.50 -1.60
C ALA A 260 14.85 4.74 -2.25
N ASP A 261 14.90 3.40 -2.19
CA ASP A 261 16.00 2.64 -2.81
C ASP A 261 16.03 2.93 -4.33
N PRO A 262 17.16 3.36 -4.92
CA PRO A 262 17.21 3.76 -6.32
C PRO A 262 16.96 2.62 -7.34
N GLU A 263 17.07 1.36 -6.90
CA GLU A 263 16.88 0.17 -7.75
C GLU A 263 15.48 -0.43 -7.59
N TRP A 264 14.89 -0.35 -6.39
CA TRP A 264 13.66 -1.05 -6.03
C TRP A 264 12.54 -0.13 -5.52
N GLY A 265 12.90 1.02 -5.01
CA GLY A 265 12.03 2.05 -4.46
C GLY A 265 11.55 3.05 -5.51
N LEU A 266 11.10 4.19 -5.04
CA LEU A 266 10.63 5.35 -5.78
C LEU A 266 11.70 6.44 -5.76
N PRO A 267 11.68 7.39 -6.70
CA PRO A 267 12.57 8.55 -6.69
C PRO A 267 12.15 9.54 -5.59
N LEU A 268 12.43 9.19 -4.33
CA LEU A 268 12.05 9.94 -3.14
C LEU A 268 13.28 10.40 -2.37
N SER A 269 13.14 11.55 -1.73
CA SER A 269 14.06 12.07 -0.72
C SER A 269 13.28 12.46 0.54
N VAL A 270 13.91 12.31 1.71
CA VAL A 270 13.33 12.78 2.97
C VAL A 270 13.36 14.30 2.97
N LEU A 271 12.19 14.92 3.10
CA LEU A 271 12.01 16.35 3.23
C LEU A 271 12.08 16.76 4.71
N ASP A 272 11.38 16.02 5.57
CA ASP A 272 11.30 16.28 7.00
C ASP A 272 11.09 14.98 7.79
N GLU A 273 11.53 14.96 9.04
CA GLU A 273 11.33 13.85 9.95
C GLU A 273 11.13 14.33 11.38
N ASP A 274 10.00 13.95 11.97
CA ASP A 274 9.70 14.11 13.39
C ASP A 274 9.64 12.75 14.08
N CYS A 275 10.69 12.41 14.84
CA CYS A 275 10.89 11.08 15.43
C CYS A 275 10.71 11.10 16.96
N HIS A 276 9.56 10.58 17.41
CA HIS A 276 9.26 10.37 18.84
C HIS A 276 9.52 8.94 19.33
N CYS A 277 10.46 8.22 18.70
CA CYS A 277 10.82 6.87 19.15
C CYS A 277 11.54 6.83 20.51
N ARG A 278 11.85 7.99 21.11
CA ARG A 278 12.55 8.09 22.39
C ARG A 278 11.59 8.05 23.58
N PRO A 279 12.02 7.55 24.76
CA PRO A 279 11.15 7.32 25.91
C PRO A 279 10.50 8.57 26.52
N ASP A 280 11.06 9.75 26.25
CA ASP A 280 10.68 11.07 26.74
C ASP A 280 9.74 11.84 25.80
N GLY A 281 9.45 11.29 24.62
CA GLY A 281 8.53 11.90 23.66
C GLY A 281 7.11 11.96 24.22
N SER A 282 6.47 13.13 24.10
CA SER A 282 5.06 13.34 24.43
C SER A 282 4.09 12.75 23.39
N SER A 283 4.61 12.30 22.25
CA SER A 283 3.83 11.78 21.12
C SER A 283 4.03 10.28 20.93
N ASP A 284 2.94 9.57 20.63
CA ASP A 284 2.96 8.15 20.25
C ASP A 284 3.20 7.94 18.75
N GLN A 285 3.54 8.99 18.00
CA GLN A 285 3.66 8.97 16.54
C GLN A 285 5.03 9.47 16.09
N CYS A 286 5.61 8.82 15.09
CA CYS A 286 6.69 9.40 14.28
C CYS A 286 6.15 9.76 12.90
N THR A 287 6.61 10.87 12.35
CA THR A 287 6.21 11.36 11.03
C THR A 287 7.44 11.47 10.15
N THR A 288 7.38 10.93 8.93
CA THR A 288 8.40 11.12 7.90
C THR A 288 7.74 11.67 6.65
N ILE A 289 8.19 12.84 6.18
CA ILE A 289 7.71 13.46 4.94
C ILE A 289 8.74 13.20 3.85
N LEU A 290 8.28 12.64 2.74
CA LEU A 290 9.05 12.29 1.57
C LEU A 290 8.53 13.09 0.38
N CYS A 291 9.42 13.61 -0.46
CA CYS A 291 9.07 14.30 -1.70
C CYS A 291 9.83 13.71 -2.88
N SER A 292 9.43 14.06 -4.10
CA SER A 292 10.14 13.61 -5.30
C SER A 292 11.56 14.16 -5.34
N SER A 293 12.55 13.28 -5.52
CA SER A 293 13.93 13.68 -5.81
C SER A 293 14.11 14.17 -7.25
N LEU A 294 13.06 14.10 -8.08
CA LEU A 294 13.02 14.52 -9.48
C LEU A 294 12.15 15.77 -9.69
N GLY A 295 11.63 16.37 -8.62
CA GLY A 295 10.76 17.54 -8.70
C GLY A 295 9.32 17.25 -9.17
N TRP A 296 8.89 15.98 -9.16
CA TRP A 296 7.49 15.64 -9.41
C TRP A 296 6.60 16.13 -8.27
N PRO A 297 5.39 16.66 -8.57
CA PRO A 297 4.47 17.15 -7.56
C PRO A 297 3.97 16.02 -6.66
N GLY A 298 3.66 16.38 -5.41
CA GLY A 298 3.16 15.49 -4.38
C GLY A 298 4.15 15.22 -3.26
N GLU A 299 3.58 14.96 -2.08
CA GLU A 299 4.31 14.58 -0.87
C GLU A 299 3.73 13.29 -0.32
N LEU A 300 4.59 12.45 0.25
CA LEU A 300 4.20 11.27 1.01
C LEU A 300 4.53 11.50 2.48
N GLU A 301 3.53 11.51 3.33
CA GLU A 301 3.68 11.58 4.78
C GLU A 301 3.42 10.20 5.38
N VAL A 302 4.36 9.67 6.15
CA VAL A 302 4.25 8.38 6.82
C VAL A 302 4.15 8.61 8.32
N ARG A 303 2.96 8.38 8.88
CA ARG A 303 2.65 8.52 10.31
C ARG A 303 2.71 7.17 10.99
N THR A 304 3.87 6.79 11.51
CA THR A 304 3.98 5.52 12.24
C THR A 304 3.52 5.69 13.67
N ILE A 305 2.29 5.25 13.96
CA ILE A 305 1.71 5.37 15.31
C ILE A 305 2.00 4.13 16.16
N GLN A 306 2.70 4.35 17.26
CA GLN A 306 3.11 3.35 18.24
C GLN A 306 2.06 3.19 19.33
N ARG A 307 1.23 2.16 19.19
CA ARG A 307 0.21 1.83 20.18
C ARG A 307 0.84 1.11 21.38
N HIS A 308 0.50 1.55 22.58
CA HIS A 308 0.97 1.00 23.85
C HIS A 308 -0.15 1.03 24.91
N GLY A 309 0.12 0.42 26.07
CA GLY A 309 -0.80 0.40 27.22
C GLY A 309 -2.17 -0.20 26.92
N GLU A 310 -3.19 0.33 27.60
CA GLU A 310 -4.58 -0.16 27.49
C GLU A 310 -5.12 -0.09 26.06
N ARG A 311 -4.75 0.91 25.26
CA ARG A 311 -5.17 1.00 23.85
C ARG A 311 -4.65 -0.17 23.04
N LEU A 312 -3.39 -0.57 23.24
CA LEU A 312 -2.84 -1.75 22.59
C LEU A 312 -3.53 -3.04 23.07
N GLU A 313 -3.79 -3.18 24.37
CA GLU A 313 -4.51 -4.35 24.90
C GLU A 313 -5.94 -4.43 24.36
N ARG A 314 -6.65 -3.30 24.24
CA ARG A 314 -7.95 -3.25 23.56
C ARG A 314 -7.85 -3.67 22.10
N MET A 315 -6.86 -3.17 21.35
CA MET A 315 -6.65 -3.59 19.95
C MET A 315 -6.28 -5.07 19.82
N LYS A 316 -5.56 -5.65 20.78
CA LYS A 316 -5.33 -7.10 20.85
C LYS A 316 -6.63 -7.88 21.13
N GLY A 317 -7.56 -7.27 21.88
CA GLY A 317 -8.87 -7.84 22.23
C GLY A 317 -10.00 -7.56 21.24
N TRP A 318 -9.84 -6.63 20.29
CA TRP A 318 -10.83 -6.34 19.23
C TRP A 318 -10.99 -7.48 18.22
N GLY A 319 -10.02 -8.41 18.19
CA GLY A 319 -10.10 -9.65 17.42
C GLY A 319 -10.14 -10.86 18.33
N THR A 320 -10.45 -12.03 17.78
CA THR A 320 -10.20 -13.27 18.51
C THR A 320 -8.69 -13.43 18.75
N SER A 321 -8.31 -14.22 19.76
CA SER A 321 -6.90 -14.48 20.08
C SER A 321 -6.07 -14.98 18.87
N GLY A 322 -6.73 -15.46 17.80
CA GLY A 322 -6.11 -15.86 16.54
C GLY A 322 -5.70 -14.70 15.63
N GLU A 323 -6.45 -13.61 15.56
CA GLU A 323 -6.19 -12.50 14.62
C GLU A 323 -4.88 -11.78 14.93
N TRP A 324 -4.64 -11.48 16.20
CA TRP A 324 -3.38 -10.89 16.64
C TRP A 324 -2.18 -11.78 16.28
N LYS A 325 -2.31 -13.09 16.50
CA LYS A 325 -1.28 -14.08 16.13
C LYS A 325 -1.09 -14.13 14.61
N ALA A 326 -2.16 -14.01 13.83
CA ALA A 326 -2.10 -13.95 12.37
C ALA A 326 -1.35 -12.69 11.91
N ARG A 327 -1.73 -11.50 12.38
CA ARG A 327 -1.04 -10.24 12.07
C ARG A 327 0.43 -10.27 12.44
N ARG A 328 0.79 -10.87 13.59
CA ARG A 328 2.19 -11.02 14.01
C ARG A 328 3.02 -11.83 13.01
N LYS A 329 2.42 -12.83 12.36
CA LYS A 329 3.09 -13.64 11.32
C LYS A 329 3.30 -12.87 10.02
N LEU A 330 2.56 -11.78 9.79
CA LEU A 330 2.68 -10.94 8.59
C LEU A 330 3.86 -9.98 8.66
N ALA A 331 4.33 -9.62 9.85
CA ALA A 331 5.47 -8.71 10.02
C ALA A 331 6.71 -9.28 9.32
N LEU A 332 7.30 -8.49 8.42
CA LEU A 332 8.46 -8.89 7.63
C LEU A 332 9.75 -8.37 8.28
N ARG A 333 10.68 -9.29 8.51
CA ARG A 333 12.05 -8.93 8.89
C ARG A 333 12.85 -8.60 7.64
N VAL A 334 13.51 -7.45 7.66
CA VAL A 334 14.44 -7.08 6.60
C VAL A 334 15.74 -7.88 6.78
N PRO A 335 16.19 -8.62 5.74
CA PRO A 335 17.42 -9.39 5.86
C PRO A 335 18.62 -8.48 6.12
N SER A 336 19.54 -8.90 7.00
CA SER A 336 20.70 -8.06 7.39
C SER A 336 21.61 -7.67 6.23
N TRP A 337 21.63 -8.46 5.15
CA TRP A 337 22.39 -8.12 3.95
C TRP A 337 21.72 -6.98 3.15
N ALA A 338 20.40 -6.88 3.19
CA ALA A 338 19.66 -5.80 2.52
C ALA A 338 19.88 -4.49 3.28
N ASP A 339 19.84 -4.52 4.62
CA ASP A 339 20.21 -3.38 5.47
C ASP A 339 21.62 -2.87 5.18
N ARG A 340 22.62 -3.77 5.14
CA ARG A 340 24.01 -3.40 4.83
C ARG A 340 24.14 -2.79 3.43
N GLU A 341 23.36 -3.27 2.47
CA GLU A 341 23.36 -2.75 1.11
C GLU A 341 22.76 -1.35 1.05
N LEU A 342 21.65 -1.11 1.77
CA LEU A 342 21.07 0.22 1.91
C LEU A 342 22.07 1.18 2.56
N ASP A 343 22.77 0.77 3.63
CA ASP A 343 23.77 1.61 4.32
C ASP A 343 24.89 2.04 3.38
N ARG A 344 25.35 1.09 2.55
CA ARG A 344 26.39 1.36 1.54
C ARG A 344 25.90 2.34 0.46
N LYS A 345 24.65 2.22 0.02
CA LYS A 345 24.06 3.08 -1.02
C LYS A 345 23.81 4.51 -0.52
N THR A 346 23.37 4.67 0.74
CA THR A 346 22.99 5.99 1.29
C THR A 346 24.17 6.75 1.88
N GLY A 347 25.35 6.13 2.02
CA GLY A 347 26.54 6.80 2.55
C GLY A 347 26.48 7.12 4.06
N GLU A 348 25.48 6.61 4.77
CA GLU A 348 25.37 6.79 6.23
C GLU A 348 26.38 5.88 6.94
N PRO A 349 27.29 6.42 7.77
CA PRO A 349 28.15 5.60 8.60
C PRO A 349 27.30 4.78 9.59
N ARG A 350 27.69 3.52 9.82
CA ARG A 350 27.18 2.78 10.98
C ARG A 350 27.36 3.64 12.22
N ALA A 351 26.28 3.90 12.97
CA ALA A 351 26.37 4.46 14.31
C ALA A 351 27.49 3.70 15.06
N GLY A 352 28.57 4.43 15.34
CA GLY A 352 29.87 3.86 15.63
C GLY A 352 29.82 2.83 16.74
N ARG A 353 30.49 1.71 16.52
CA ARG A 353 31.00 0.87 17.60
C ARG A 353 31.82 1.83 18.47
N ARG A 354 31.36 2.17 19.67
CA ARG A 354 32.16 2.93 20.64
C ARG A 354 33.50 2.21 20.76
N VAL A 355 34.55 2.80 20.21
CA VAL A 355 35.89 2.47 20.61
C VAL A 355 35.96 3.01 22.04
N SER A 356 35.93 2.10 23.00
CA SER A 356 36.31 2.39 24.37
C SER A 356 37.78 2.80 24.33
N GLY A 357 38.02 4.09 24.12
CA GLY A 357 39.29 4.72 24.42
C GLY A 357 39.47 4.61 25.92
N GLY A 358 40.34 3.68 26.32
CA GLY A 358 40.85 3.60 27.67
C GLY A 358 41.52 4.91 28.05
N ALA A 359 41.35 5.25 29.32
CA ALA A 359 42.10 6.28 30.00
C ALA A 359 43.61 6.07 29.82
N GLU A 360 44.34 7.15 29.66
CA GLU A 360 45.66 7.28 30.27
C GLU A 360 45.84 8.74 30.71
N SER A 361 45.78 8.89 32.02
CA SER A 361 46.27 9.99 32.82
C SER A 361 47.79 10.13 32.68
N GLY A 362 48.25 11.36 32.49
CA GLY A 362 49.63 11.82 32.60
C GLY A 362 49.65 13.32 32.79
#